data_AF-A0A921HN12-F1
#
_entry.id   AF-A0A921HN12-F1
#
_cell.length_a   1.000
_cell.length_b   1.000
_cell.length_c   1.000
_cell.angle_alpha   90.00
_cell.angle_beta   90.00
_cell.angle_gamma   90.00
#
_symmetry.space_group_name_H-M   'P 1'
#
loop_
_entity.id
_entity.type
_entity.pdbx_description
1 polymer ?
#
loop_
_entity_poly.entity_id
_entity_poly.type
_entity_poly.pdbx_seq_one_letter_code
_entity_poly.pdbx_strand_id
1 'polypeptide(L)'
;MSLMNFTSIDFETANANRNSACSVAVVVIEKGRMTDSYNTLIRPPEMNFEEGNIKIHGITPEMVENAPTFAQIWQELRTYLDNRIVIAHNSFFDMGVLRSCIWQYHLPKPHFTTACTVQIS
;
A
#
# COMPACT_ATOMS: atom_id res chain seq x y z
N MET A 1 -28.85 -1.35 10.01
CA MET A 1 -27.76 -1.69 9.07
C MET A 1 -26.50 -1.92 9.88
N SER A 2 -25.80 -3.05 9.71
CA SER A 2 -24.47 -3.22 10.29
C SER A 2 -23.50 -2.32 9.52
N LEU A 3 -22.69 -1.54 10.23
CA LEU A 3 -21.56 -0.82 9.62
C LEU A 3 -20.56 -1.85 9.08
N MET A 4 -20.02 -1.58 7.90
CA MET A 4 -19.10 -2.47 7.19
C MET A 4 -17.72 -2.45 7.85
N ASN A 5 -17.08 -3.61 7.92
CA ASN A 5 -15.70 -3.75 8.36
C ASN A 5 -14.80 -3.86 7.13
N PHE A 6 -13.74 -3.06 7.08
CA PHE A 6 -12.82 -3.03 5.95
C PHE A 6 -11.43 -2.57 6.37
N THR A 7 -10.47 -2.70 5.46
CA THR A 7 -9.14 -2.13 5.56
C THR A 7 -8.98 -1.12 4.43
N SER A 8 -8.65 0.12 4.73
CA SER A 8 -8.18 1.08 3.72
C SER A 8 -6.69 0.84 3.48
N ILE A 9 -6.24 0.93 2.23
CA ILE A 9 -4.83 0.90 1.84
C ILE A 9 -4.50 2.03 0.88
N ASP A 10 -3.28 2.55 0.98
CA ASP A 10 -2.76 3.62 0.14
C ASP A 10 -1.24 3.44 -0.03
N PHE A 11 -0.74 3.58 -1.27
CA PHE A 11 0.67 3.48 -1.60
C PHE A 11 1.21 4.79 -2.18
N GLU A 12 2.47 5.07 -1.86
CA GLU A 12 3.28 6.04 -2.59
C GLU A 12 4.39 5.33 -3.38
N THR A 13 4.79 5.91 -4.51
CA THR A 13 5.81 5.34 -5.41
C THR A 13 6.92 6.33 -5.65
N ALA A 14 8.16 5.84 -5.75
CA ALA A 14 9.32 6.68 -6.03
C ALA A 14 9.30 7.25 -7.46
N ASN A 15 8.73 6.52 -8.41
CA ASN A 15 8.68 6.88 -9.83
C ASN A 15 7.47 6.22 -10.53
N ALA A 16 7.37 6.34 -11.86
CA ALA A 16 6.25 5.78 -12.63
C ALA A 16 6.13 4.24 -12.57
N ASN A 17 7.16 3.51 -12.14
CA ASN A 17 7.11 2.06 -12.02
C ASN A 17 6.32 1.62 -10.79
N ARG A 18 5.35 0.72 -10.98
CA ARG A 18 4.50 0.21 -9.89
C ARG A 18 5.21 -0.65 -8.86
N ASN A 19 6.40 -1.17 -9.14
CA ASN A 19 7.22 -1.89 -8.15
C ASN A 19 8.09 -0.95 -7.29
N SER A 20 8.02 0.37 -7.52
CA SER A 20 8.82 1.39 -6.83
C SER A 20 8.17 1.93 -5.56
N ALA A 21 7.28 1.14 -4.92
CA ALA A 21 6.62 1.55 -3.69
C ALA A 21 7.66 2.08 -2.67
N CYS A 22 7.46 3.30 -2.20
CA CYS A 22 8.33 3.98 -1.23
C CYS A 22 7.66 4.22 0.12
N SER A 23 6.34 4.01 0.19
CA SER A 23 5.56 3.99 1.43
C SER A 23 4.29 3.17 1.23
N VAL A 24 3.76 2.64 2.33
CA VAL A 24 2.41 2.08 2.40
C VAL A 24 1.76 2.47 3.72
N ALA A 25 0.46 2.76 3.68
CA ALA A 25 -0.37 2.91 4.86
C ALA A 25 -1.63 2.03 4.74
N VAL A 26 -2.03 1.45 5.86
CA VAL A 26 -3.31 0.76 6.02
C VAL A 26 -4.02 1.19 7.29
N VAL A 27 -5.36 1.23 7.22
CA VAL A 27 -6.23 1.58 8.35
C VAL A 27 -7.37 0.57 8.45
N VAL A 28 -7.55 -0.01 9.64
CA VAL A 28 -8.58 -1.02 9.91
C VAL A 28 -9.81 -0.35 10.51
N ILE A 29 -10.93 -0.47 9.81
CA ILE A 29 -12.22 0.03 10.25
C ILE A 29 -13.10 -1.13 10.70
N GLU A 30 -13.57 -1.06 11.95
CA GLU A 30 -14.51 -2.02 12.52
C GLU A 30 -15.70 -1.23 13.08
N LYS A 31 -16.91 -1.58 12.65
CA LYS A 31 -18.16 -0.92 13.07
C LYS A 31 -18.10 0.62 12.94
N GLY A 32 -17.48 1.10 11.86
CA GLY A 32 -17.32 2.52 11.56
C GLY A 32 -16.29 3.27 12.42
N ARG A 33 -15.44 2.56 13.17
CA ARG A 33 -14.35 3.17 13.94
C ARG A 33 -13.01 2.62 13.48
N MET A 34 -12.01 3.49 13.45
CA MET A 34 -10.62 3.04 13.32
C MET A 34 -10.23 2.24 14.57
N THR A 35 -9.74 1.03 14.36
CA THR A 35 -9.34 0.11 15.43
C THR A 35 -7.88 -0.28 15.39
N ASP A 36 -7.25 -0.18 14.22
CA ASP A 36 -5.83 -0.44 14.03
C ASP A 36 -5.31 0.30 12.79
N SER A 37 -4.00 0.47 12.70
CA SER A 37 -3.33 1.09 11.56
C SER A 37 -1.89 0.62 11.47
N TYR A 38 -1.38 0.51 10.25
CA TYR A 38 0.01 0.20 9.98
C TYR A 38 0.53 1.10 8.86
N ASN A 39 1.68 1.74 9.08
CA ASN A 39 2.31 2.60 8.10
C ASN A 39 3.83 2.46 8.16
N THR A 40 4.48 2.42 7.00
CA THR A 40 5.93 2.29 6.94
C THR A 40 6.49 2.83 5.63
N LEU A 41 7.71 3.35 5.70
CA LEU A 41 8.52 3.62 4.52
C LEU A 41 9.06 2.32 3.93
N ILE A 42 9.27 2.33 2.62
CA ILE A 42 9.74 1.17 1.89
C ILE A 42 10.95 1.61 1.06
N ARG A 43 12.02 0.83 1.13
CA ARG A 43 13.13 0.98 0.20
C ARG A 43 12.77 0.27 -1.12
N PRO A 44 12.59 1.00 -2.24
CA PRO A 44 12.28 0.39 -3.52
C PRO A 44 13.48 -0.42 -4.06
N PRO A 45 13.27 -1.33 -5.03
CA PRO A 45 14.36 -2.08 -5.66
C PRO A 45 15.40 -1.19 -6.34
N GLU A 46 14.96 -0.04 -6.86
CA GLU A 46 15.79 0.97 -7.50
C GLU A 46 15.58 2.33 -6.82
N MET A 47 16.67 2.98 -6.42
CA MET A 47 16.65 4.29 -5.73
C MET A 47 16.55 5.46 -6.71
N ASN A 48 15.68 5.35 -7.72
CA ASN A 48 15.42 6.40 -8.69
C ASN A 48 14.11 7.12 -8.34
N PHE A 49 14.20 8.31 -7.75
CA PHE A 49 13.03 9.10 -7.38
C PHE A 49 12.80 10.21 -8.41
N GLU A 50 11.59 10.27 -8.95
CA GLU A 50 11.18 11.36 -9.83
C GLU A 50 10.74 12.57 -9.00
N GLU A 51 11.16 13.77 -9.40
CA GLU A 51 10.79 15.00 -8.69
C GLU A 51 9.28 15.21 -8.59
N GLY A 52 8.51 14.74 -9.59
CA GLY A 52 7.05 14.84 -9.59
C GLY A 52 6.43 14.08 -8.41
N ASN A 53 6.89 12.85 -8.18
CA ASN A 53 6.47 12.02 -7.05
C ASN A 53 6.87 12.67 -5.71
N ILE A 54 8.14 13.09 -5.58
CA ILE A 54 8.61 13.80 -4.38
C ILE A 54 7.75 15.04 -4.10
N LYS A 55 7.38 15.83 -5.11
CA LYS A 55 6.53 17.01 -4.95
C LYS A 55 5.13 16.69 -4.43
N ILE A 56 4.60 15.49 -4.73
CA ILE A 56 3.27 15.06 -4.28
C ILE A 56 3.30 14.63 -2.81
N HIS A 57 4.20 13.72 -2.44
CA HIS A 57 4.16 13.06 -1.13
C HIS A 57 5.31 13.45 -0.18
N GLY A 58 6.34 14.14 -0.67
CA GLY A 58 7.47 14.65 0.14
C GLY A 58 8.48 13.61 0.61
N ILE A 59 8.44 12.38 0.10
CA ILE A 59 9.36 11.30 0.50
C ILE A 59 10.59 11.36 -0.40
N THR A 60 11.76 11.52 0.22
CA THR A 60 13.02 11.63 -0.50
C THR A 60 13.81 10.31 -0.46
N PRO A 61 14.78 10.10 -1.37
CA PRO A 61 15.66 8.92 -1.34
C PRO A 61 16.33 8.69 0.02
N GLU A 62 16.76 9.75 0.69
CA GLU A 62 17.46 9.69 1.98
C GLU A 62 16.57 9.15 3.10
N MET A 63 15.26 9.44 3.05
CA MET A 63 14.31 8.94 4.03
C MET A 63 14.14 7.42 3.96
N VAL A 64 14.33 6.82 2.77
CA VAL A 64 14.08 5.39 2.54
C VAL A 64 15.36 4.55 2.41
N GLU A 65 16.54 5.16 2.40
CA GLU A 65 17.83 4.47 2.21
C GLU A 65 18.02 3.28 3.17
N ASN A 66 17.58 3.47 4.42
CA ASN A 66 17.65 2.47 5.49
C ASN A 66 16.29 1.85 5.83
N ALA A 67 15.24 2.15 5.06
CA ALA A 67 13.92 1.56 5.24
C ALA A 67 13.92 0.07 4.84
N PRO A 68 12.99 -0.74 5.37
CA PRO A 68 12.84 -2.11 4.94
C PRO A 68 12.40 -2.19 3.47
N THR A 69 12.77 -3.26 2.77
CA THR A 69 12.23 -3.56 1.45
C THR A 69 10.79 -4.06 1.56
N PHE A 70 10.05 -4.04 0.45
CA PHE A 70 8.69 -4.58 0.42
C PHE A 70 8.62 -6.04 0.89
N ALA A 71 9.62 -6.88 0.54
CA ALA A 71 9.68 -8.27 0.98
C ALA A 71 9.80 -8.41 2.51
N GLN A 72 10.51 -7.49 3.16
CA GLN A 72 10.72 -7.53 4.61
C GLN A 72 9.44 -7.18 5.37
N ILE A 73 8.60 -6.27 4.84
CA ILE A 73 7.34 -5.87 5.47
C ILE A 73 6.16 -6.78 5.10
N TRP A 74 6.31 -7.63 4.07
CA TRP A 74 5.18 -8.30 3.45
C TRP A 74 4.38 -9.18 4.42
N GLN A 75 5.07 -9.92 5.29
CA GLN A 75 4.44 -10.81 6.26
C GLN A 75 3.46 -10.05 7.17
N GLU A 76 3.87 -8.87 7.63
CA GLU A 76 3.08 -8.01 8.51
C GLU A 76 1.98 -7.29 7.73
N LEU A 77 2.30 -6.62 6.62
CA LEU A 77 1.30 -5.95 5.79
C LEU A 77 0.16 -6.91 5.40
N ARG A 78 0.50 -8.15 5.03
CA ARG A 78 -0.48 -9.17 4.62
C ARG A 78 -1.51 -9.49 5.71
N THR A 79 -1.18 -9.40 7.00
CA THR A 79 -2.16 -9.66 8.08
C THR A 79 -3.31 -8.66 8.10
N TYR A 80 -3.09 -7.47 7.55
CA TYR A 80 -4.12 -6.44 7.41
C TYR A 80 -5.02 -6.63 6.18
N LEU A 81 -4.64 -7.53 5.26
CA LEU A 81 -5.30 -7.71 3.97
C LEU A 81 -6.08 -9.02 3.90
N ASP A 82 -5.48 -10.13 4.37
CA ASP A 82 -6.06 -11.46 4.20
C ASP A 82 -7.45 -11.59 4.82
N ASN A 83 -8.38 -12.15 4.04
CA ASN A 83 -9.79 -12.36 4.34
C ASN A 83 -10.58 -11.10 4.69
N ARG A 84 -10.12 -9.92 4.23
CA ARG A 84 -10.80 -8.64 4.46
C ARG A 84 -11.34 -8.03 3.16
N ILE A 85 -12.14 -6.99 3.33
CA ILE A 85 -12.47 -6.07 2.24
C ILE A 85 -11.44 -4.95 2.28
N VAL A 86 -10.70 -4.79 1.19
CA VAL A 86 -9.65 -3.79 1.04
C VAL A 86 -10.17 -2.66 0.15
N ILE A 87 -10.06 -1.42 0.63
CA ILE A 87 -10.57 -0.24 -0.04
C ILE A 87 -9.43 0.72 -0.34
N ALA A 88 -9.41 1.26 -1.54
CA ALA A 88 -8.49 2.32 -1.94
C ALA A 88 -9.24 3.36 -2.78
N HIS A 89 -8.75 4.61 -2.81
CA HIS A 89 -9.43 5.69 -3.52
C HIS A 89 -9.43 5.44 -5.03
N ASN A 90 -8.25 5.16 -5.57
CA ASN A 90 -8.03 4.72 -6.95
C ASN A 90 -7.46 3.30 -6.96
N SER A 91 -8.27 2.32 -6.57
CA SER A 91 -7.81 0.93 -6.36
C SER A 91 -7.05 0.32 -7.55
N PHE A 92 -7.27 0.77 -8.78
CA PHE A 92 -6.50 0.31 -9.93
C PHE A 92 -4.99 0.62 -9.80
N PHE A 93 -4.66 1.78 -9.22
CA PHE A 93 -3.30 2.18 -8.91
C PHE A 93 -2.74 1.33 -7.76
N ASP A 94 -3.35 1.37 -6.58
CA ASP A 94 -2.84 0.70 -5.37
C ASP A 94 -2.72 -0.82 -5.52
N MET A 95 -3.74 -1.46 -6.08
CA MET A 95 -3.69 -2.91 -6.36
C MET A 95 -2.65 -3.22 -7.43
N GLY A 96 -2.42 -2.28 -8.36
CA GLY A 96 -1.35 -2.34 -9.33
C GLY A 96 0.04 -2.32 -8.69
N VAL A 97 0.25 -1.43 -7.72
CA VAL A 97 1.49 -1.32 -6.94
C VAL A 97 1.72 -2.59 -6.12
N LEU A 98 0.72 -3.00 -5.33
CA LEU A 98 0.77 -4.20 -4.51
C LEU A 98 1.13 -5.44 -5.34
N ARG A 99 0.43 -5.66 -6.46
CA ARG A 99 0.68 -6.81 -7.35
C ARG A 99 2.09 -6.78 -7.95
N SER A 100 2.58 -5.60 -8.33
CA SER A 100 3.91 -5.44 -8.93
C SER A 100 5.01 -5.71 -7.90
N CYS A 101 4.84 -5.27 -6.66
CA CYS A 101 5.76 -5.57 -5.57
C CYS A 101 5.77 -7.07 -5.22
N ILE A 102 4.60 -7.70 -5.11
CA ILE A 102 4.49 -9.16 -4.91
C ILE A 102 5.22 -9.93 -6.01
N TRP A 103 5.03 -9.52 -7.27
CA TRP A 103 5.71 -10.12 -8.41
C TRP A 103 7.23 -9.93 -8.35
N GLN A 104 7.70 -8.70 -8.10
CA GLN A 104 9.12 -8.35 -8.00
C GLN A 104 9.89 -9.25 -7.02
N TYR A 105 9.27 -9.57 -5.88
CA TYR A 105 9.89 -10.31 -4.78
C TYR A 105 9.43 -11.78 -4.70
N HIS A 106 8.67 -12.28 -5.67
CA HIS A 106 8.16 -13.66 -5.71
C HIS A 106 7.37 -14.06 -4.44
N LEU A 107 6.54 -13.14 -3.94
CA LEU A 107 5.84 -13.29 -2.68
C LEU A 107 4.50 -14.03 -2.83
N PRO A 108 3.99 -14.70 -1.78
CA PRO A 108 2.68 -15.34 -1.82
C PRO A 108 1.58 -14.30 -1.99
N LYS A 109 0.60 -14.59 -2.85
CA LYS A 109 -0.54 -13.71 -3.09
C LYS A 109 -1.47 -13.67 -1.86
N PRO A 110 -1.97 -12.49 -1.49
CA PRO A 110 -2.99 -12.38 -0.46
C PRO A 110 -4.36 -12.77 -1.00
N HIS A 111 -5.31 -13.06 -0.11
CA HIS A 111 -6.70 -13.34 -0.46
C HIS A 111 -7.62 -12.29 0.16
N PHE A 112 -8.19 -11.40 -0.65
CA PHE A 112 -9.12 -10.38 -0.20
C PHE A 112 -10.07 -9.93 -1.31
N THR A 113 -11.13 -9.21 -0.94
CA THR A 113 -12.03 -8.53 -1.87
C THR A 113 -11.66 -7.06 -1.95
N THR A 114 -11.62 -6.46 -3.14
CA THR A 114 -11.28 -5.04 -3.32
C THR A 114 -12.51 -4.20 -3.65
N ALA A 115 -12.55 -2.95 -3.17
CA ALA A 115 -13.49 -1.93 -3.61
C ALA A 115 -12.77 -0.60 -3.89
N CYS A 116 -13.35 0.22 -4.77
CA CYS A 116 -12.78 1.49 -5.22
C CYS A 116 -13.69 2.63 -4.79
N THR A 117 -13.19 3.61 -4.02
CA THR A 117 -14.10 4.69 -3.59
C THR A 117 -14.51 5.59 -4.76
N VAL A 118 -13.65 5.78 -5.77
CA VAL A 118 -13.99 6.54 -7.00
C VAL A 118 -15.20 5.96 -7.73
N GLN A 119 -15.43 4.64 -7.66
CA GLN A 119 -16.55 3.99 -8.34
C GLN A 119 -17.88 4.10 -7.58
N ILE A 120 -17.83 4.51 -6.31
CA ILE A 120 -19.00 4.63 -5.43
C ILE A 120 -19.21 6.08 -4.96
N SER A 121 -18.49 7.02 -5.58
CA SER A 121 -18.62 8.47 -5.38
C SER A 121 -19.76 9.05 -6.19
#